data_AF-A0A2N5HE49-F1
#
_entry.id   AF-A0A2N5HE49-F1
#
_cell.length_a   1.000
_cell.length_b   1.000
_cell.length_c   1.000
_cell.angle_alpha   90.00
_cell.angle_beta   90.00
_cell.angle_gamma   90.00
#
_symmetry.space_group_name_H-M   'P 1'
#
loop_
_entity.id
_entity.type
_entity.pdbx_description
1 polymer ?
#
loop_
_entity_poly.entity_id
_entity_poly.type
_entity_poly.pdbx_seq_one_letter_code
_entity_poly.pdbx_strand_id
1 'polypeptide(L)' 'MHLFTWWFPYFFGYPNNIRTDYEKYFKRTFKFLPKIKDHIIPDAEHVGVGILLTITLLVQIIFVNH' A
#
# COMPACT_ATOMS: atom_id res chain seq x y z
N MET A 1 -6.74 -6.92 2.91
CA MET A 1 -6.37 -5.79 3.78
C MET A 1 -5.40 -4.90 3.03
N HIS A 2 -5.92 -3.86 2.36
CA HIS A 2 -5.18 -3.00 1.43
C HIS A 2 -3.84 -2.48 2.01
N LEU A 3 -3.81 -2.13 3.28
CA LEU A 3 -2.58 -1.67 3.96
C LEU A 3 -1.51 -2.77 4.03
N PHE A 4 -1.86 -3.98 4.49
CA PHE A 4 -0.88 -5.06 4.61
C PHE A 4 -0.30 -5.50 3.26
N THR A 5 -1.10 -5.42 2.19
CA THR A 5 -0.68 -5.82 0.84
C THR A 5 0.50 -5.00 0.31
N TRP A 6 0.65 -3.74 0.71
CA TRP A 6 1.71 -2.85 0.21
C TRP A 6 2.81 -2.58 1.24
N TRP A 7 2.47 -2.52 2.52
CA TRP A 7 3.45 -2.28 3.58
C TRP A 7 4.28 -3.53 3.91
N PHE A 8 3.69 -4.72 3.87
CA PHE A 8 4.43 -5.96 4.10
C PHE A 8 5.56 -6.18 3.08
N PRO A 9 5.32 -6.13 1.75
CA PRO A 9 6.40 -6.31 0.78
C PRO A 9 7.43 -5.17 0.82
N TYR A 10 7.06 -3.98 1.27
CA TYR A 10 8.00 -2.87 1.45
C TYR A 10 9.02 -3.11 2.56
N PHE A 11 8.59 -3.68 3.70
CA PHE A 11 9.50 -3.95 4.83
C PHE A 11 10.18 -5.32 4.73
N PHE A 12 9.44 -6.37 4.33
CA PHE A 12 9.90 -7.76 4.39
C PHE A 12 10.30 -8.34 3.03
N GLY A 13 10.07 -7.61 1.94
CA GLY A 13 10.31 -8.11 0.58
C GLY A 13 9.18 -9.04 0.10
N TYR A 14 9.24 -9.43 -1.18
CA TYR A 14 8.23 -10.28 -1.80
C TYR A 14 8.83 -11.10 -2.97
N PRO A 15 8.27 -12.28 -3.32
CA PRO A 15 8.72 -13.07 -4.46
C PRO A 15 8.69 -12.31 -5.81
N ASN A 16 9.64 -12.69 -6.68
CA ASN A 16 9.95 -11.98 -7.93
C ASN A 16 8.79 -11.87 -8.93
N ASN A 17 7.87 -12.83 -8.96
CA ASN A 17 6.72 -12.84 -9.86
C ASN A 17 5.80 -11.63 -9.64
N ILE A 18 5.49 -11.32 -8.39
CA ILE A 18 4.63 -10.19 -8.01
C ILE A 18 5.35 -8.87 -8.23
N ARG A 19 6.70 -8.86 -8.09
CA ARG A 19 7.51 -7.69 -8.44
C ARG A 19 7.44 -7.38 -9.92
N THR A 20 7.50 -8.38 -10.80
CA THR A 20 7.41 -8.17 -12.26
C THR A 20 6.06 -7.59 -12.66
N ASP A 21 4.97 -8.10 -12.09
CA ASP A 21 3.64 -7.53 -12.30
C ASP A 21 3.56 -6.10 -11.75
N TYR A 22 4.08 -5.86 -10.55
CA TYR A 22 4.14 -4.53 -9.98
C TYR A 22 4.93 -3.55 -10.86
N GLU A 23 6.09 -3.94 -11.38
CA GLU A 23 6.87 -3.10 -12.29
C GLU A 23 6.14 -2.86 -13.63
N LYS A 24 5.38 -3.84 -14.12
CA LYS A 24 4.62 -3.68 -15.36
C LYS A 24 3.51 -2.63 -15.21
N TYR A 25 2.77 -2.65 -14.10
CA TYR A 25 1.59 -1.80 -13.92
C TYR A 25 1.87 -0.50 -13.16
N PHE A 26 2.81 -0.52 -12.21
CA PHE A 26 3.03 0.57 -11.23
C PHE A 26 4.46 1.15 -11.28
N LYS A 27 5.23 0.91 -12.34
CA LYS A 27 6.56 1.56 -12.49
C LYS A 27 6.47 3.07 -12.68
N ARG A 28 5.41 3.57 -13.30
CA ARG A 28 5.20 5.01 -13.62
C ARG A 28 4.38 5.78 -12.59
N THR A 29 3.97 5.15 -11.49
CA THR A 29 3.24 5.84 -10.42
C THR A 29 4.18 6.67 -9.55
N PHE A 30 3.63 7.70 -8.91
CA PHE A 30 4.38 8.56 -8.02
C PHE A 30 4.68 7.84 -6.70
N LYS A 31 5.97 7.71 -6.37
CA LYS A 31 6.46 7.02 -5.18
C LYS A 31 7.08 8.05 -4.25
N PHE A 32 6.48 8.24 -3.08
CA PHE A 32 7.00 9.18 -2.09
C PHE A 32 8.03 8.52 -1.16
N LEU A 33 7.94 7.21 -0.95
CA LEU A 33 8.83 6.46 -0.07
C LEU A 33 10.16 6.14 -0.74
N PRO A 34 11.28 6.13 0.02
CA PRO A 34 12.58 5.74 -0.50
C PRO A 34 12.59 4.26 -0.91
N LYS A 35 13.36 3.92 -1.95
CA LYS A 35 13.52 2.53 -2.37
C LYS A 35 14.34 1.76 -1.33
N ILE A 36 13.77 0.69 -0.78
CA ILE A 36 14.48 -0.27 0.07
C ILE A 36 14.84 -1.49 -0.79
N LYS A 37 16.14 -1.66 -1.11
CA LYS A 37 16.64 -2.80 -1.90
C LYS A 37 15.82 -3.01 -3.19
N ASP A 38 15.29 -4.23 -3.39
CA ASP A 38 14.39 -4.61 -4.48
C ASP A 38 12.95 -4.81 -4.00
N HIS A 39 12.58 -4.15 -2.90
CA HIS A 39 11.25 -4.25 -2.33
C HIS A 39 10.25 -3.42 -3.15
N ILE A 40 8.99 -3.88 -3.13
CA ILE A 40 7.87 -3.18 -3.75
C ILE A 40 7.59 -1.91 -2.93
N ILE A 41 7.52 -0.77 -3.60
CA ILE A 41 7.29 0.53 -2.94
C ILE A 41 5.81 0.89 -3.06
N PRO A 42 5.12 1.21 -1.95
CA PRO A 42 3.79 1.78 -2.01
C PRO A 42 3.83 3.10 -2.76
N ASP A 43 3.03 3.25 -3.80
CA ASP A 43 2.82 4.54 -4.45
C ASP A 43 1.77 5.38 -3.71
N ALA A 44 1.70 6.66 -4.07
CA ALA A 44 0.84 7.62 -3.39
C ALA A 44 -0.66 7.30 -3.50
N GLU A 45 -1.10 6.65 -4.58
CA GLU A 45 -2.50 6.21 -4.72
C GLU A 45 -2.82 5.17 -3.64
N HIS A 46 -1.99 4.14 -3.52
CA HIS A 46 -2.22 3.09 -2.55
C HIS A 46 -2.16 3.58 -1.09
N VAL A 47 -1.28 4.54 -0.81
CA VAL A 47 -1.22 5.21 0.50
C VAL A 47 -2.48 6.05 0.74
N GLY A 48 -2.90 6.85 -0.24
CA GLY A 48 -4.08 7.71 -0.14
C GLY A 48 -5.37 6.93 0.07
N VAL A 49 -5.60 5.88 -0.74
CA VAL A 49 -6.75 4.98 -0.60
C VAL A 49 -6.72 4.26 0.75
N GLY A 50 -5.54 3.85 1.22
CA GLY A 50 -5.36 3.25 2.54
C GLY A 50 -5.77 4.17 3.68
N ILE A 51 -5.42 5.46 3.61
CA ILE A 51 -5.80 6.47 4.60
C ILE A 51 -7.32 6.68 4.59
N LEU A 52 -7.91 6.87 3.41
CA LEU A 52 -9.36 7.05 3.23
C LEU A 52 -10.15 5.89 3.83
N LEU A 53 -9.78 4.65 3.50
CA LEU A 53 -10.40 3.44 4.05
C LEU A 53 -10.30 3.39 5.58
N THR A 54 -9.14 3.76 6.12
CA THR A 54 -8.92 3.78 7.57
C THR A 54 -9.82 4.80 8.24
N ILE A 55 -9.94 6.01 7.68
CA ILE A 55 -10.84 7.05 8.18
C ILE A 55 -12.28 6.57 8.13
N THR A 56 -12.73 6.01 7.00
CA THR A 56 -14.10 5.48 6.86
C THR A 56 -14.39 4.41 7.91
N LEU A 57 -13.46 3.47 8.12
CA LEU A 57 -13.61 2.43 9.14
C LEU A 57 -13.67 3.03 10.55
N LEU A 58 -12.81 4.00 10.88
CA LEU A 58 -12.82 4.66 12.19
C LEU A 58 -14.13 5.40 12.44
N VAL A 59 -14.60 6.16 11.44
CA VAL A 59 -15.90 6.85 11.51
C VAL A 59 -17.03 5.85 11.73
N GLN A 60 -17.02 4.74 11.00
CA GLN A 60 -18.03 3.70 11.13
C GLN A 60 -18.01 3.05 12.52
N ILE A 61 -16.82 2.77 13.06
CA ILE A 61 -16.65 2.25 14.43
C ILE A 61 -17.21 3.24 15.47
N ILE A 62 -16.93 4.54 15.32
CA ILE A 62 -17.43 5.56 16.25
C ILE A 62 -18.96 5.65 16.19
N PHE A 63 -19.53 5.64 14.99
CA PHE A 63 -20.98 5.80 14.78
C PHE A 63 -21.79 4.56 15.16
N VAL A 64 -21.21 3.36 15.03
CA VAL A 64 -21.87 2.10 15.39
C VAL A 64 -21.79 1.81 16.90
N ASN A 65 -20.76 2.30 17.59
CA ASN A 65 -20.61 2.14 19.04
C ASN A 65 -21.30 3.25 19.86
N HIS A 66 -22.03 4.15 19.20
CA HIS A 66 -22.77 5.24 19.82
C HIS A 66 -24.26 5.11 19.54
#